data_AF-A0A1G4KIU4-F1
#
_entry.id   AF-A0A1G4KIU4-F1
#
_cell.length_a   1.000
_cell.length_b   1.000
_cell.length_c   1.000
_cell.angle_alpha   90.00
_cell.angle_beta   90.00
_cell.angle_gamma   90.00
#
_symmetry.space_group_name_H-M   'P 1'
#
loop_
_entity.id
_entity.type
_entity.pdbx_description
1 polymer ?
#
loop_
_entity_poly.entity_id
_entity_poly.type
_entity_poly.pdbx_seq_one_letter_code
_entity_poly.pdbx_strand_id
1 'polypeptide(L)'
;MGFEDLDELERLLNHLQRVSAGKQPLFNTVVLNSEEIRRCSENLWSTSGTEKFKTLLDLGNVLSKPLKSDAALYQVLEKLNILLTKGQEGPAMVVIDPLLLTIAVLEILLTVCQSLSNNAEVSKVRRSIEISIIKCIRVHFIRQYADLLWELAKSKI
;
A
#
# COMPACT_ATOMS: atom_id res chain seq x y z
N MET A 1 -7.04 -6.84 -17.84
CA MET A 1 -6.20 -5.62 -17.88
C MET A 1 -5.08 -5.82 -16.87
N GLY A 2 -3.92 -6.27 -17.36
CA GLY A 2 -2.68 -6.28 -16.59
C GLY A 2 -2.03 -4.91 -16.76
N PHE A 3 -1.66 -4.27 -15.66
CA PHE A 3 -0.67 -3.20 -15.70
C PHE A 3 0.65 -3.88 -16.04
N GLU A 4 1.08 -3.80 -17.29
CA GLU A 4 2.35 -4.40 -17.75
C GLU A 4 3.53 -3.42 -17.64
N ASP A 5 3.29 -2.21 -17.10
CA ASP A 5 4.33 -1.20 -16.95
C ASP A 5 4.49 -0.80 -15.47
N LEU A 6 5.69 -1.02 -14.92
CA LEU A 6 6.06 -0.54 -13.58
C LEU A 6 5.93 0.99 -13.50
N ASP A 7 6.14 1.71 -14.60
CA ASP A 7 5.98 3.16 -14.65
C ASP A 7 4.54 3.58 -14.34
N GLU A 8 3.55 2.82 -14.81
CA GLU A 8 2.14 3.06 -14.48
C GLU A 8 1.86 2.79 -13.00
N LEU A 9 2.44 1.73 -12.45
CA LEU A 9 2.31 1.39 -11.04
C LEU A 9 2.94 2.47 -10.14
N GLU A 10 4.11 2.97 -10.50
CA GLU A 10 4.79 4.08 -9.82
C GLU A 10 3.96 5.37 -9.89
N ARG A 11 3.40 5.70 -11.06
CA ARG A 11 2.50 6.86 -11.20
C ARG A 11 1.27 6.74 -10.31
N LEU A 12 0.68 5.55 -10.23
CA LEU A 12 -0.47 5.27 -9.37
C LEU A 12 -0.11 5.42 -7.89
N LEU A 13 1.01 4.85 -7.44
CA LEU A 13 1.48 4.98 -6.05
C LEU A 13 1.77 6.43 -5.68
N ASN A 14 2.42 7.19 -6.56
CA ASN A 14 2.65 8.63 -6.37
C ASN A 14 1.32 9.42 -6.30
N HIS A 15 0.33 9.04 -7.09
CA HIS A 15 -1.00 9.64 -7.01
C HIS A 15 -1.66 9.30 -5.66
N LEU A 16 -1.60 8.05 -5.20
CA LEU A 16 -2.13 7.65 -3.90
C LEU A 16 -1.46 8.41 -2.75
N GLN A 17 -0.15 8.67 -2.81
CA GLN A 17 0.52 9.51 -1.81
C GLN A 17 -0.05 10.94 -1.78
N ARG A 18 -0.32 11.53 -2.94
CA ARG A 18 -0.95 12.86 -3.03
C ARG A 18 -2.38 12.84 -2.47
N VAL A 19 -3.13 11.76 -2.73
CA VAL A 19 -4.48 11.56 -2.17
C VAL A 19 -4.40 11.43 -0.65
N SER A 20 -3.51 10.59 -0.11
CA SER A 20 -3.32 10.42 1.34
C SER A 20 -2.87 11.70 2.04
N ALA A 21 -2.16 12.59 1.34
CA ALA A 21 -1.80 13.91 1.84
C ALA A 21 -2.91 14.97 1.69
N GLY A 22 -4.11 14.59 1.24
CA GLY A 22 -5.23 15.51 1.00
C GLY A 22 -5.02 16.50 -0.14
N LYS A 23 -4.04 16.27 -1.02
CA LYS A 23 -3.65 17.22 -2.08
C LYS A 23 -4.45 17.03 -3.37
N GLN A 24 -5.04 15.85 -3.59
CA GLN A 24 -5.77 15.50 -4.82
C GLN A 24 -6.90 14.50 -4.54
N PRO A 25 -7.99 14.49 -5.34
CA PRO A 25 -9.04 13.48 -5.25
C PRO A 25 -8.58 12.17 -5.90
N LEU A 26 -9.07 11.03 -5.41
CA LEU A 26 -8.76 9.73 -6.04
C LEU A 26 -9.46 9.54 -7.40
N PHE A 27 -10.68 10.06 -7.57
CA PHE A 27 -11.52 9.79 -8.75
C PHE A 27 -11.92 11.06 -9.53
N ASN A 28 -11.10 12.11 -9.56
CA ASN A 28 -11.45 13.41 -10.18
C ASN A 28 -12.78 14.04 -9.68
N THR A 29 -13.35 13.53 -8.59
CA THR A 29 -14.67 13.93 -8.10
C THR A 29 -14.56 14.78 -6.85
N VAL A 30 -14.18 14.17 -5.72
CA VAL A 30 -14.22 14.77 -4.39
C VAL A 30 -12.91 14.50 -3.68
N VAL A 31 -12.35 15.55 -3.08
CA VAL A 31 -11.22 15.46 -2.15
C VAL A 31 -11.80 15.16 -0.77
N LEU A 32 -11.47 13.99 -0.22
CA LEU A 32 -11.78 13.66 1.16
C LEU A 32 -10.93 14.52 2.10
N ASN A 33 -11.50 14.91 3.24
CA ASN A 33 -10.76 15.60 4.28
C ASN A 33 -9.84 14.63 5.05
N SER A 34 -8.94 15.15 5.90
CA SER A 34 -7.94 14.33 6.60
C SER A 34 -8.54 13.23 7.46
N GLU A 35 -9.71 13.46 8.07
CA GLU A 35 -10.38 12.48 8.93
C GLU A 35 -11.01 11.35 8.09
N GLU A 36 -11.61 11.70 6.94
CA GLU A 36 -12.13 10.73 5.98
C GLU A 36 -11.02 9.86 5.38
N ILE A 37 -9.87 10.46 5.04
CA ILE A 37 -8.68 9.73 4.56
C ILE A 37 -8.13 8.80 5.66
N ARG A 38 -8.14 9.26 6.91
CA ARG A 38 -7.73 8.44 8.07
C ARG A 38 -8.63 7.22 8.22
N ARG A 39 -9.95 7.37 8.11
CA ARG A 39 -10.92 6.25 8.11
C ARG A 39 -10.63 5.23 7.01
N CYS A 40 -10.28 5.67 5.80
CA CYS A 40 -9.87 4.74 4.74
C CYS A 40 -8.60 3.94 5.10
N SER A 41 -7.70 4.53 5.90
CA SER A 41 -6.44 3.92 6.30
C SER A 41 -6.59 2.90 7.44
N GLU A 42 -7.61 3.05 8.30
CA GLU A 42 -7.83 2.19 9.46
C GLU A 42 -7.98 0.72 9.12
N ASN A 43 -8.60 0.38 7.97
CA ASN A 43 -8.86 -1.01 7.62
C ASN A 43 -7.56 -1.82 7.45
N LEU A 44 -6.50 -1.21 6.88
CA LEU A 44 -5.19 -1.84 6.73
C LEU A 44 -4.56 -2.19 8.09
N TRP A 45 -4.81 -1.38 9.12
CA TRP A 45 -4.19 -1.46 10.45
C TRP A 45 -5.10 -2.04 11.54
N SER A 46 -6.35 -2.32 11.20
CA SER A 46 -7.37 -2.86 12.10
C SER A 46 -7.01 -4.20 12.76
N THR A 47 -5.97 -4.87 12.26
CA THR A 47 -5.55 -6.22 12.67
C THR A 47 -4.03 -6.34 12.75
N SER A 48 -3.53 -7.00 13.79
CA SER A 48 -2.11 -7.36 13.99
C SER A 48 -1.10 -6.20 13.88
N GLY A 49 -1.38 -5.06 14.51
CA GLY A 49 -0.57 -3.84 14.42
C GLY A 49 0.93 -4.04 14.73
N THR A 50 1.28 -4.80 15.77
CA THR A 50 2.68 -5.02 16.17
C THR A 50 3.47 -5.85 15.16
N GLU A 51 2.89 -6.92 14.63
CA GLU A 51 3.53 -7.78 13.63
C GLU A 51 3.72 -7.04 12.30
N LYS A 52 2.71 -6.29 11.88
CA LYS A 52 2.80 -5.43 10.69
C LYS A 52 3.83 -4.33 10.84
N PHE A 53 3.93 -3.72 12.02
CA PHE A 53 4.94 -2.70 12.29
C PHE A 53 6.36 -3.27 12.25
N LYS A 54 6.60 -4.42 12.91
CA LYS A 54 7.88 -5.12 12.82
C LYS A 54 8.21 -5.49 11.37
N THR A 55 7.22 -5.98 10.63
CA THR A 55 7.37 -6.31 9.22
C THR A 55 7.72 -5.08 8.37
N LEU A 56 7.09 -3.94 8.63
CA LEU A 56 7.38 -2.67 7.96
C LEU A 56 8.84 -2.24 8.17
N LEU A 57 9.32 -2.30 9.42
CA LEU A 57 10.71 -2.01 9.76
C LEU A 57 11.69 -2.97 9.08
N ASP A 58 11.40 -4.27 9.13
CA ASP A 58 12.20 -5.27 8.45
C ASP A 58 12.25 -5.05 6.93
N LEU A 59 11.14 -4.61 6.33
CA LEU A 59 11.07 -4.31 4.90
C LEU A 59 11.98 -3.13 4.56
N GLY A 60 11.99 -2.07 5.37
CA GLY A 60 12.95 -0.98 5.25
C GLY A 60 14.41 -1.46 5.28
N ASN A 61 14.74 -2.38 6.19
CA ASN A 61 16.08 -2.96 6.28
C ASN A 61 16.45 -3.79 5.04
N VAL A 62 15.52 -4.56 4.48
CA VAL A 62 15.74 -5.33 3.24
C VAL A 62 15.95 -4.38 2.05
N LEU A 63 15.15 -3.32 1.95
CA LEU A 63 15.22 -2.33 0.88
C LEU A 63 16.44 -1.41 0.95
N SER A 64 17.10 -1.32 2.11
CA SER A 64 18.38 -0.60 2.22
C SER A 64 19.51 -1.24 1.38
N LYS A 65 19.30 -2.47 0.90
CA LYS A 65 20.25 -3.23 0.08
C LYS A 65 19.72 -3.36 -1.36
N PRO A 66 20.61 -3.40 -2.37
CA PRO A 66 20.19 -3.62 -3.76
C PRO A 66 19.44 -4.95 -3.94
N LEU A 67 18.25 -4.90 -4.54
CA LEU A 67 17.43 -6.08 -4.87
C LEU A 67 17.92 -6.74 -6.17
N LYS A 68 19.17 -7.23 -6.16
CA LYS A 68 19.82 -7.84 -7.33
C LYS A 68 19.63 -9.35 -7.45
N SER A 69 19.22 -10.02 -6.37
CA SER A 69 19.06 -11.48 -6.36
C SER A 69 17.61 -11.88 -6.13
N ASP A 70 17.19 -12.99 -6.74
CA ASP A 70 15.87 -13.58 -6.50
C ASP A 70 15.64 -13.88 -5.01
N ALA A 71 16.69 -14.26 -4.27
CA ALA A 71 16.60 -14.45 -2.83
C ALA A 71 16.17 -13.17 -2.08
N ALA A 72 16.68 -12.00 -2.49
CA ALA A 72 16.26 -10.72 -1.91
C ALA A 72 14.82 -10.38 -2.33
N LEU A 73 14.45 -10.66 -3.58
CA LEU A 73 13.07 -10.48 -4.06
C LEU A 73 12.07 -11.37 -3.31
N TYR A 74 12.44 -12.61 -3.00
CA TYR A 74 11.62 -13.50 -2.18
C TYR A 74 11.41 -12.96 -0.77
N GLN A 75 12.44 -12.40 -0.13
CA GLN A 75 12.31 -11.78 1.18
C GLN A 75 11.36 -10.56 1.14
N VAL A 76 11.45 -9.74 0.09
CA VAL A 76 10.50 -8.64 -0.12
C VAL A 76 9.09 -9.16 -0.29
N LEU A 77 8.88 -10.17 -1.14
CA LEU A 77 7.56 -10.75 -1.40
C LEU A 77 6.94 -11.33 -0.13
N GLU A 78 7.70 -12.07 0.66
CA GLU A 78 7.26 -12.65 1.93
C GLU A 78 6.79 -11.57 2.90
N LYS A 79 7.63 -10.54 3.10
CA LYS A 79 7.31 -9.43 4.01
C LYS A 79 6.14 -8.59 3.51
N LEU A 80 6.04 -8.35 2.20
CA LEU A 80 4.88 -7.68 1.61
C LEU A 80 3.61 -8.51 1.85
N ASN A 81 3.66 -9.83 1.67
CA ASN A 81 2.50 -10.66 1.94
C ASN A 81 2.08 -10.58 3.41
N ILE A 82 3.00 -10.62 4.37
CA ILE A 82 2.68 -10.46 5.80
C ILE A 82 2.05 -9.09 6.07
N LEU A 83 2.69 -8.01 5.60
CA LEU A 83 2.23 -6.63 5.79
C LEU A 83 0.82 -6.40 5.21
N LEU A 84 0.56 -6.98 4.04
CA LEU A 84 -0.65 -6.74 3.25
C LEU A 84 -1.79 -7.73 3.56
N THR A 85 -1.50 -8.80 4.30
CA THR A 85 -2.51 -9.77 4.70
C THR A 85 -3.44 -9.15 5.74
N LYS A 86 -4.74 -9.45 5.61
CA LYS A 86 -5.72 -9.12 6.64
C LYS A 86 -5.40 -10.01 7.84
N GLY A 87 -4.98 -9.42 8.96
CA GLY A 87 -4.68 -10.19 10.17
C GLY A 87 -5.95 -10.77 10.77
N GLN A 88 -5.80 -11.63 11.77
CA GLN A 88 -6.95 -12.10 12.55
C GLN A 88 -7.59 -10.93 13.31
N GLU A 89 -8.91 -10.94 13.40
CA GLU A 89 -9.66 -9.95 14.18
C GLU A 89 -9.21 -10.05 15.64
N GLY A 90 -8.57 -8.98 16.11
CA GLY A 90 -8.07 -8.85 17.47
C GLY A 90 -8.20 -7.40 17.91
N PRO A 91 -8.06 -7.10 19.21
CA PRO A 91 -8.17 -5.74 19.69
C PRO A 91 -7.15 -4.86 18.97
N ALA A 92 -7.64 -3.85 18.24
CA ALA A 92 -6.82 -2.91 17.51
C ALA A 92 -6.04 -2.03 18.51
N MET A 93 -4.84 -2.47 18.90
CA MET A 93 -3.86 -1.59 19.54
C MET A 93 -3.08 -0.86 18.45
N VAL A 94 -3.70 0.16 17.88
CA VAL A 94 -3.02 1.06 16.96
C VAL A 94 -2.56 2.28 17.75
N VAL A 95 -1.32 2.23 18.26
CA VAL A 95 -0.71 3.32 19.05
C VAL A 95 -0.25 4.48 18.14
N ILE A 96 -0.11 4.23 16.84
CA ILE A 96 0.42 5.17 15.84
C ILE A 96 -0.69 5.51 14.83
N ASP A 97 -0.78 6.75 14.38
CA ASP A 97 -1.77 7.20 13.40
C ASP A 97 -1.82 6.27 12.16
N PRO A 98 -2.97 5.63 11.87
CA PRO A 98 -3.17 4.79 10.70
C PRO A 98 -2.80 5.49 9.38
N LEU A 99 -3.02 6.80 9.28
CA LEU A 99 -2.69 7.57 8.08
C LEU A 99 -1.17 7.62 7.85
N LEU A 100 -0.40 7.90 8.90
CA LEU A 100 1.06 7.93 8.83
C LEU A 100 1.62 6.57 8.42
N LEU A 101 1.08 5.49 9.01
CA LEU A 101 1.49 4.14 8.68
C LEU A 101 1.17 3.79 7.22
N THR A 102 -0.01 4.19 6.72
CA THR A 102 -0.39 4.01 5.32
C THR A 102 0.51 4.78 4.36
N ILE A 103 0.93 6.00 4.71
CA ILE A 103 1.90 6.78 3.94
C ILE A 103 3.25 6.04 3.86
N ALA A 104 3.74 5.52 5.00
CA ALA A 104 4.98 4.73 5.03
C ALA A 104 4.88 3.46 4.17
N VAL A 105 3.72 2.80 4.15
CA VAL A 105 3.47 1.66 3.25
C VAL A 105 3.55 2.09 1.79
N LEU A 106 2.91 3.21 1.41
CA LEU A 106 2.98 3.71 0.04
C LEU A 106 4.42 4.04 -0.40
N GLU A 107 5.23 4.63 0.49
CA GLU A 107 6.65 4.90 0.25
C GLU A 107 7.45 3.62 0.03
N ILE A 108 7.20 2.59 0.85
CA ILE A 108 7.83 1.28 0.69
C ILE A 108 7.43 0.63 -0.63
N LEU A 109 6.15 0.63 -0.98
CA LEU A 109 5.68 0.07 -2.26
C LEU A 109 6.31 0.79 -3.45
N LEU A 110 6.46 2.13 -3.36
CA LEU A 110 7.12 2.93 -4.38
C LEU A 110 8.61 2.58 -4.50
N THR A 111 9.30 2.45 -3.36
CA THR A 111 10.71 2.05 -3.31
C THR A 111 10.93 0.65 -3.91
N VAL A 112 10.00 -0.28 -3.65
CA VAL A 112 10.01 -1.61 -4.28
C VAL A 112 9.86 -1.48 -5.79
N CYS A 113 8.88 -0.71 -6.28
CA CYS A 113 8.68 -0.51 -7.72
C CYS A 113 9.93 0.06 -8.38
N GLN A 114 10.50 1.13 -7.83
CA GLN A 114 11.72 1.75 -8.35
C GLN A 114 12.91 0.77 -8.36
N SER A 115 13.02 -0.06 -7.33
CA SER A 115 14.07 -1.09 -7.25
C SER A 115 13.89 -2.18 -8.32
N LEU A 116 12.65 -2.54 -8.65
CA LEU A 116 12.33 -3.49 -9.73
C LEU A 116 12.53 -2.86 -11.11
N SER A 117 12.19 -1.58 -11.30
CA SER A 117 12.37 -0.83 -12.55
C SER A 117 13.86 -0.71 -12.92
N ASN A 118 14.72 -0.51 -11.94
CA ASN A 118 16.17 -0.41 -12.10
C ASN A 118 16.88 -1.76 -12.36
N ASN A 119 16.16 -2.88 -12.26
CA ASN A 119 16.72 -4.22 -12.51
C ASN A 119 16.17 -4.78 -13.83
N ALA A 120 17.04 -5.04 -14.80
CA ALA A 120 16.67 -5.51 -16.13
C ALA A 120 16.33 -7.01 -16.17
N GLU A 121 16.61 -7.76 -15.10
CA GLU A 121 16.34 -9.20 -15.07
C GLU A 121 14.85 -9.48 -14.86
N VAL A 122 14.28 -10.29 -15.77
CA VAL A 122 12.89 -10.73 -15.70
C VAL A 122 12.83 -12.02 -14.87
N SER A 123 12.30 -11.95 -13.65
CA SER A 123 12.06 -13.13 -12.80
C SER A 123 10.59 -13.31 -12.45
N LYS A 124 10.15 -14.55 -12.21
CA LYS A 124 8.75 -14.84 -11.82
C LYS A 124 8.39 -14.18 -10.49
N VAL A 125 9.37 -13.99 -9.60
CA VAL A 125 9.20 -13.37 -8.28
C VAL A 125 8.82 -11.90 -8.42
N ARG A 126 9.44 -11.18 -9.34
CA ARG A 126 9.08 -9.79 -9.67
C ARG A 126 7.61 -9.65 -10.02
N ARG A 127 7.11 -10.51 -10.91
CA ARG A 127 5.68 -10.52 -11.27
C ARG A 127 4.77 -10.79 -10.07
N SER A 128 5.18 -11.68 -9.16
CA SER A 128 4.44 -11.91 -7.92
C SER A 128 4.42 -10.69 -7.01
N ILE A 129 5.53 -9.95 -6.92
CA ILE A 129 5.59 -8.68 -6.17
C ILE A 129 4.64 -7.66 -6.79
N GLU A 130 4.70 -7.43 -8.10
CA GLU A 130 3.81 -6.51 -8.84
C GLU A 130 2.33 -6.84 -8.58
N ILE A 131 1.95 -8.11 -8.68
CA ILE A 131 0.59 -8.58 -8.40
C ILE A 131 0.20 -8.29 -6.94
N SER A 132 1.09 -8.51 -5.97
CA SER A 132 0.84 -8.21 -4.56
C SER A 132 0.63 -6.71 -4.33
N ILE A 133 1.42 -5.84 -4.97
CA ILE A 133 1.26 -4.38 -4.89
C ILE A 133 -0.08 -3.96 -5.49
N ILE A 134 -0.42 -4.45 -6.69
CA ILE A 134 -1.71 -4.14 -7.34
C ILE A 134 -2.88 -4.59 -6.47
N LYS A 135 -2.80 -5.79 -5.88
CA LYS A 135 -3.83 -6.31 -4.97
C LYS A 135 -3.97 -5.41 -3.74
N CYS A 136 -2.87 -4.95 -3.15
CA CYS A 136 -2.88 -4.00 -2.05
C CYS A 136 -3.62 -2.72 -2.42
N ILE A 137 -3.24 -2.09 -3.55
CA ILE A 137 -3.86 -0.85 -4.04
C ILE A 137 -5.37 -1.03 -4.19
N ARG A 138 -5.81 -2.12 -4.83
CA ARG A 138 -7.24 -2.38 -5.06
C ARG A 138 -8.01 -2.57 -3.76
N VAL A 139 -7.49 -3.38 -2.83
CA VAL A 139 -8.21 -3.79 -1.63
C VAL A 139 -8.20 -2.70 -0.55
N HIS A 140 -7.04 -2.08 -0.33
CA HIS A 140 -6.80 -1.22 0.83
C HIS A 140 -6.91 0.28 0.51
N PHE A 141 -6.86 0.67 -0.77
CA PHE A 141 -6.96 2.08 -1.16
C PHE A 141 -8.20 2.34 -1.99
N ILE A 142 -8.28 1.76 -3.20
CA ILE A 142 -9.35 2.04 -4.17
C ILE A 142 -10.71 1.67 -3.57
N ARG A 143 -10.84 0.44 -3.06
CA ARG A 143 -12.10 -0.03 -2.48
C ARG A 143 -12.51 0.77 -1.24
N GLN A 144 -11.58 1.03 -0.31
CA GLN A 144 -11.89 1.77 0.92
C GLN A 144 -12.35 3.20 0.64
N TYR A 145 -11.72 3.86 -0.33
CA TYR A 145 -12.11 5.19 -0.75
C TYR A 145 -13.48 5.20 -1.43
N ALA A 146 -13.73 4.23 -2.33
CA ALA A 146 -15.02 4.11 -3.03
C ALA A 146 -16.17 3.79 -2.06
N ASP A 147 -15.95 2.87 -1.12
CA ASP A 147 -16.93 2.50 -0.10
C ASP A 147 -17.29 3.72 0.77
N LEU A 148 -16.29 4.51 1.19
CA LEU A 148 -16.52 5.74 1.97
C LEU A 148 -17.26 6.82 1.15
N LEU A 149 -16.90 7.04 -0.12
CA LEU A 149 -17.63 7.97 -0.98
C LEU A 149 -19.10 7.56 -1.11
N TRP A 150 -19.38 6.27 -1.23
CA TRP A 150 -20.74 5.75 -1.32
C TRP A 150 -21.54 5.96 -0.03
N GLU A 151 -20.91 5.75 1.13
CA GLU A 151 -21.51 6.07 2.43
C GLU A 151 -21.86 7.57 2.55
N LEU A 152 -20.91 8.44 2.20
CA LEU A 152 -21.11 9.89 2.25
C LEU A 152 -22.21 10.33 1.29
N ALA A 153 -22.28 9.74 0.09
CA ALA A 153 -23.35 10.01 -0.87
C ALA A 153 -24.73 9.62 -0.33
N LYS A 154 -24.84 8.46 0.33
CA LYS A 154 -26.09 8.02 0.97
C LYS A 154 -26.53 8.91 2.12
N SER A 155 -25.60 9.40 2.94
CA SER A 155 -25.92 10.25 4.10
C SER A 155 -26.45 11.64 3.73
N LYS A 156 -26.30 12.06 2.47
CA LYS A 156 -26.76 13.37 1.96
C LYS A 156 -28.13 13.30 1.27
N ILE A 157 -28.75 12.13 1.21
CA ILE A 157 -30.11 11.88 0.73
C ILE A 157 -31.01 11.69 1.97
#